data_AF-A0A8H4AAV7-F1
#
_entry.id   AF-A0A8H4AAV7-F1
#
_cell.length_a   1.000
_cell.length_b   1.000
_cell.length_c   1.000
_cell.angle_alpha   90.00
_cell.angle_beta   90.00
_cell.angle_gamma   90.00
#
_symmetry.space_group_name_H-M   'P 1'
#
loop_
_entity.id
_entity.type
_entity.pdbx_description
1 polymer ?
#
loop_
_entity_poly.entity_id
_entity_poly.type
_entity_poly.pdbx_seq_one_letter_code
_entity_poly.pdbx_strand_id
1 'polypeptide(L)'
;MCSVGFWAKNNKNENLNYIVTAGHCCVDRFQLFHHLPWNYRNIYGSTRVGEMIESINNVKYDFCLVNVTEDVDLSTVIRNTDSEDYCELIIEGGKNITSYGNHLCKSGQKSHVTCGYVKGLNAVSVLATGRIYTDLIVASKEFFQTACQGDSGGPAFFYLQNLSTVSLNAITIQAWEEFTSFLPLHTILSKGGVELVRSR
;
A
#
# COMPACT_ATOMS: atom_id res chain seq x y z
N MET A 1 -4.91 -12.69 -3.29
CA MET A 1 -3.79 -11.98 -3.94
C MET A 1 -3.96 -10.52 -3.62
N CYS A 2 -2.89 -9.88 -3.16
CA CYS A 2 -2.84 -8.47 -2.80
C CYS A 2 -1.54 -7.87 -3.31
N SER A 3 -1.40 -6.57 -3.14
CA SER A 3 -0.22 -5.81 -3.47
C SER A 3 0.59 -5.48 -2.23
N VAL A 4 1.91 -5.44 -2.38
CA VAL A 4 2.84 -4.94 -1.36
C VAL A 4 2.67 -3.42 -1.29
N GLY A 5 2.53 -2.87 -0.08
CA GLY A 5 2.44 -1.44 0.15
C GLY A 5 3.82 -0.81 0.21
N PHE A 6 4.50 -0.98 1.33
CA PHE A 6 5.83 -0.42 1.55
C PHE A 6 6.59 -1.16 2.64
N TRP A 7 7.91 -0.97 2.65
CA TRP A 7 8.78 -1.45 3.71
C TRP A 7 8.77 -0.50 4.91
N ALA A 8 8.66 -1.08 6.10
CA ALA A 8 8.67 -0.34 7.36
C ALA A 8 9.61 -0.99 8.37
N LYS A 9 10.16 -0.20 9.28
CA LYS A 9 10.98 -0.67 10.41
C LYS A 9 10.20 -0.54 11.70
N ASN A 10 10.40 -1.45 12.64
CA ASN A 10 9.89 -1.28 13.99
C ASN A 10 10.54 -0.06 14.65
N ASN A 11 9.73 0.82 15.26
CA ASN A 11 10.24 2.05 15.87
C ASN A 11 10.94 1.85 17.23
N LYS A 12 10.92 0.62 17.77
CA LYS A 12 11.57 0.24 19.04
C LYS A 12 12.65 -0.82 18.87
N ASN A 13 12.69 -1.51 17.73
CA ASN A 13 13.65 -2.58 17.46
C ASN A 13 14.10 -2.56 16.01
N GLU A 14 15.25 -1.95 15.75
CA GLU A 14 15.79 -1.77 14.40
C GLU A 14 16.08 -3.08 13.64
N ASN A 15 16.13 -4.22 14.34
CA ASN A 15 16.32 -5.55 13.74
C ASN A 15 15.02 -6.14 13.18
N LEU A 16 13.87 -5.50 13.42
CA LEU A 16 12.57 -5.95 12.93
C LEU A 16 12.12 -5.10 11.75
N ASN A 17 11.98 -5.76 10.60
CA ASN A 17 11.52 -5.17 9.35
C ASN A 17 10.18 -5.78 8.95
N TYR A 18 9.30 -4.94 8.42
CA TYR A 18 7.97 -5.33 8.00
C TYR A 18 7.68 -4.91 6.58
N ILE A 19 6.85 -5.70 5.92
CA ILE A 19 6.07 -5.26 4.77
C ILE A 19 4.68 -4.86 5.25
N VAL A 20 4.26 -3.66 4.87
CA VAL A 20 2.89 -3.19 5.07
C VAL A 20 2.03 -3.60 3.87
N THR A 21 0.84 -4.13 4.14
CA THR A 21 -0.23 -4.36 3.16
C THR A 21 -1.60 -4.18 3.81
N ALA A 22 -2.69 -4.39 3.07
CA ALA A 22 -4.04 -4.24 3.60
C ALA A 22 -4.40 -5.38 4.57
N GLY A 23 -5.12 -5.08 5.64
CA GLY A 23 -5.41 -6.01 6.74
C GLY A 23 -6.25 -7.20 6.30
N HIS A 24 -7.21 -7.01 5.39
CA HIS A 24 -8.01 -8.10 4.82
C HIS A 24 -7.21 -9.05 3.92
N CYS A 25 -5.96 -8.73 3.58
CA CYS A 25 -5.03 -9.65 2.90
C CYS A 25 -4.35 -10.63 3.87
N CYS A 26 -4.46 -10.36 5.17
CA CYS A 26 -3.82 -11.06 6.28
C CYS A 26 -4.89 -11.80 7.10
N VAL A 27 -5.38 -12.91 6.54
CA VAL A 27 -6.54 -13.65 7.09
C VAL A 27 -6.12 -14.59 8.21
N ASP A 28 -4.95 -15.22 8.09
CA ASP A 28 -4.42 -16.19 9.06
C ASP A 28 -3.07 -15.75 9.61
N ARG A 29 -2.86 -15.89 10.92
CA ARG A 29 -1.60 -15.56 11.60
C ARG A 29 -0.43 -16.42 11.12
N PHE A 30 -0.69 -17.60 10.56
CA PHE A 30 0.34 -18.50 10.04
C PHE A 30 0.46 -18.45 8.51
N GLN A 31 -0.13 -17.44 7.87
CA GLN A 31 -0.10 -17.32 6.42
C GLN A 31 1.33 -17.02 5.93
N LEU A 32 1.81 -17.86 5.00
CA LEU A 32 3.06 -17.66 4.29
C LEU A 32 2.88 -16.65 3.15
N PHE A 33 3.71 -15.62 3.13
CA PHE A 33 3.69 -14.59 2.09
C PHE A 33 4.73 -14.88 1.01
N HIS A 34 4.26 -14.85 -0.24
CA HIS A 34 5.09 -15.02 -1.42
C HIS A 34 4.98 -13.76 -2.29
N HIS A 35 6.13 -13.24 -2.72
CA HIS A 35 6.20 -12.14 -3.66
C HIS A 35 5.93 -12.66 -5.07
N LEU A 36 5.05 -11.94 -5.76
CA LEU A 36 4.65 -12.21 -7.14
C LEU A 36 4.93 -10.93 -7.95
N PRO A 37 5.83 -10.95 -8.95
CA PRO A 37 6.03 -9.80 -9.81
C PRO A 37 4.78 -9.54 -10.68
N TRP A 38 4.64 -8.31 -11.20
CA TRP A 38 3.52 -7.96 -12.10
C TRP A 38 3.40 -8.90 -13.32
N ASN A 39 4.54 -9.21 -13.94
CA ASN A 39 4.62 -10.01 -15.16
C ASN A 39 4.57 -11.52 -14.91
N TYR A 40 4.02 -11.93 -13.78
CA TYR A 40 3.98 -13.33 -13.38
C TYR A 40 3.09 -14.15 -14.31
N ARG A 41 3.68 -15.20 -14.92
CA ARG A 41 2.97 -16.16 -15.80
C ARG A 41 2.80 -17.56 -15.19
N ASN A 42 3.54 -17.92 -14.13
CA ASN A 42 3.49 -19.26 -13.51
C ASN A 42 3.99 -19.29 -12.05
N ILE A 43 3.38 -20.15 -11.22
CA ILE A 43 3.59 -20.35 -9.76
C ILE A 43 5.00 -20.70 -9.32
N TYR A 44 5.81 -21.25 -10.21
CA TYR A 44 7.19 -21.60 -9.92
C TYR A 44 8.13 -20.38 -9.85
N GLY A 45 7.68 -19.18 -10.20
CA GLY A 45 8.45 -17.93 -10.09
C GLY A 45 8.16 -17.09 -8.84
N SER A 46 7.40 -17.62 -7.89
CA SER A 46 7.11 -16.91 -6.63
C SER A 46 8.28 -17.06 -5.65
N THR A 47 8.65 -15.98 -4.98
CA THR A 47 9.72 -15.99 -3.96
C THR A 47 9.06 -15.87 -2.59
N ARG A 48 9.34 -16.80 -1.67
CA ARG A 48 8.90 -16.67 -0.28
C ARG A 48 9.56 -15.43 0.32
N VAL A 49 8.77 -14.58 0.97
CA VAL A 49 9.25 -13.33 1.59
C VAL A 49 9.31 -13.47 3.10
N GLY A 50 8.39 -14.22 3.68
CA GLY A 50 8.35 -14.43 5.12
C GLY A 50 7.01 -14.95 5.62
N GLU A 51 6.94 -15.02 6.95
CA GLU A 51 5.74 -15.36 7.70
C GLU A 51 5.12 -14.11 8.31
N MET A 52 3.79 -14.09 8.33
CA MET A 52 3.08 -13.13 9.15
C MET A 52 3.38 -13.41 10.63
N ILE A 53 3.88 -12.42 11.38
CA ILE A 53 4.06 -12.59 12.83
C ILE A 53 2.97 -11.85 13.61
N GLU A 54 2.40 -10.78 13.04
CA GLU A 54 1.39 -10.02 13.73
C GLU A 54 0.34 -9.47 12.76
N SER A 55 -0.85 -10.10 12.79
CA SER A 55 -2.06 -9.37 12.46
C SER A 55 -2.26 -8.37 13.60
N ILE A 56 -1.71 -7.17 13.43
CA ILE A 56 -2.42 -6.00 13.92
C ILE A 56 -3.57 -5.79 12.94
N ASN A 57 -4.45 -6.78 12.79
CA ASN A 57 -5.72 -6.61 12.10
C ASN A 57 -6.57 -5.79 13.07
N ASN A 58 -6.22 -4.52 13.17
CA ASN A 58 -6.92 -3.58 14.01
C ASN A 58 -8.32 -3.52 13.41
N VAL A 59 -9.33 -3.95 14.18
CA VAL A 59 -10.71 -4.04 13.69
C VAL A 59 -11.15 -2.73 13.04
N LYS A 60 -10.56 -1.60 13.48
CA LYS A 60 -10.76 -0.25 12.98
C LYS A 60 -9.94 0.16 11.75
N TYR A 61 -8.71 -0.34 11.57
CA TYR A 61 -7.78 0.11 10.52
C TYR A 61 -7.31 -1.07 9.67
N ASP A 62 -7.60 -1.02 8.37
CA ASP A 62 -7.38 -2.14 7.45
C ASP A 62 -5.93 -2.24 6.95
N PHE A 63 -4.98 -2.50 7.85
CA PHE A 63 -3.60 -2.81 7.50
C PHE A 63 -3.09 -4.02 8.29
N CYS A 64 -1.99 -4.61 7.82
CA CYS A 64 -1.23 -5.59 8.56
C CYS A 64 0.28 -5.43 8.30
N LEU A 65 1.08 -5.96 9.23
CA LEU A 65 2.52 -5.99 9.15
C LEU A 65 2.96 -7.44 8.94
N VAL A 66 3.60 -7.70 7.80
CA VAL A 66 4.20 -9.00 7.49
C VAL A 66 5.65 -8.95 7.93
N ASN A 67 6.05 -9.83 8.84
CA ASN A 67 7.45 -9.87 9.27
C ASN A 67 8.29 -10.53 8.17
N VAL A 68 9.42 -9.91 7.86
CA VAL A 68 10.33 -10.46 6.86
C VAL A 68 11.39 -11.27 7.59
N THR A 69 11.31 -12.58 7.42
CA THR A 69 12.21 -13.57 8.05
C THR A 69 13.25 -14.12 7.07
N GLU A 70 13.04 -13.89 5.77
CA GLU A 70 13.96 -14.28 4.72
C GLU A 70 14.98 -13.15 4.47
N ASP A 71 16.12 -13.50 3.88
CA ASP A 71 17.16 -12.54 3.50
C ASP A 71 16.72 -11.75 2.25
N VAL A 72 15.91 -10.72 2.47
CA VAL A 72 15.36 -9.84 1.43
C VAL A 72 15.75 -8.40 1.76
N ASP A 73 16.39 -7.75 0.79
CA ASP A 73 16.78 -6.35 0.91
C ASP A 73 15.55 -5.44 1.05
N LEU A 74 15.64 -4.50 1.99
CA LEU A 74 14.66 -3.43 2.13
C LEU A 74 14.68 -2.57 0.86
N SER A 75 13.51 -2.41 0.24
CA SER A 75 13.37 -1.57 -0.94
C SER A 75 12.66 -0.26 -0.62
N THR A 76 13.12 0.82 -1.23
CA THR A 76 12.45 2.13 -1.23
C THR A 76 11.77 2.40 -2.56
N VAL A 77 11.52 1.36 -3.36
CA VAL A 77 11.06 1.50 -4.75
C VAL A 77 9.61 1.02 -4.87
N ILE A 78 8.80 1.85 -5.53
CA ILE A 78 7.50 1.47 -6.05
C ILE A 78 7.67 1.07 -7.51
N ARG A 79 7.14 -0.10 -7.87
CA ARG A 79 7.20 -0.62 -9.24
C ARG A 79 6.29 0.19 -10.17
N ASN A 80 6.81 0.53 -11.36
CA ASN A 80 6.12 1.22 -12.43
C ASN A 80 6.62 0.74 -13.81
N THR A 81 6.76 -0.57 -14.00
CA THR A 81 7.41 -1.17 -15.18
C THR A 81 6.64 -1.01 -16.50
N ASP A 82 5.49 -0.35 -16.49
CA ASP A 82 4.78 0.05 -17.71
C ASP A 82 5.37 1.34 -18.31
N SER A 83 6.10 2.13 -17.51
CA SER A 83 6.81 3.32 -18.00
C SER A 83 8.18 2.93 -18.52
N GLU A 84 8.50 3.32 -19.77
CA GLU A 84 9.83 3.10 -20.35
C GLU A 84 10.91 3.93 -19.64
N ASP A 85 10.58 5.16 -19.24
CA ASP A 85 11.52 6.11 -18.64
C ASP A 85 11.62 5.98 -17.10
N TYR A 86 10.54 5.56 -16.43
CA TYR A 86 10.42 5.57 -14.98
C TYR A 86 9.90 4.23 -14.44
N CYS A 87 10.59 3.14 -14.79
CA CYS A 87 10.27 1.77 -14.35
C CYS A 87 10.20 1.62 -12.81
N GLU A 88 10.95 2.46 -12.10
CA GLU A 88 11.14 2.43 -10.65
C GLU A 88 10.93 3.84 -10.07
N LEU A 89 10.07 3.93 -9.07
CA LEU A 89 9.74 5.19 -8.40
C LEU A 89 10.30 5.17 -6.98
N ILE A 90 11.24 6.07 -6.71
CA ILE A 90 11.98 6.11 -5.43
C ILE A 90 11.18 6.89 -4.38
N ILE A 91 10.92 6.27 -3.23
CA ILE A 91 10.26 6.90 -2.09
C ILE A 91 11.27 7.76 -1.33
N GLU A 92 11.13 9.09 -1.39
CA GLU A 92 11.95 10.04 -0.61
C GLU A 92 11.38 10.32 0.79
N GLY A 93 10.12 9.96 1.00
CA GLY A 93 9.46 10.13 2.29
C GLY A 93 7.96 10.01 2.18
N GLY A 94 7.26 10.54 3.16
CA GLY A 94 5.80 10.56 3.15
C GLY A 94 5.21 11.85 3.69
N LYS A 95 4.05 12.22 3.13
CA LYS A 95 3.31 13.43 3.47
C LYS A 95 1.85 13.10 3.69
N ASN A 96 1.19 13.86 4.54
CA ASN A 96 -0.26 13.76 4.69
C ASN A 96 -0.96 14.38 3.50
N ILE A 97 -2.06 13.76 3.09
CA ILE A 97 -3.00 14.36 2.15
C ILE A 97 -3.92 15.27 2.93
N THR A 98 -3.86 16.57 2.64
CA THR A 98 -4.60 17.60 3.40
C THR A 98 -5.65 18.32 2.58
N SER A 99 -5.74 18.08 1.28
CA SER A 99 -6.59 18.84 0.37
C SER A 99 -7.27 17.99 -0.68
N TYR A 100 -8.51 18.38 -1.00
CA TYR A 100 -9.29 17.89 -2.13
C TYR A 100 -8.64 18.30 -3.44
N GLY A 101 -8.83 17.50 -4.49
CA GLY A 101 -8.26 17.77 -5.81
C GLY A 101 -6.75 17.50 -5.92
N ASN A 102 -6.08 17.06 -4.84
CA ASN A 102 -4.71 16.58 -4.96
C ASN A 102 -4.68 15.36 -5.88
N HIS A 103 -3.74 15.37 -6.82
CA HIS A 103 -3.49 14.24 -7.71
C HIS A 103 -2.91 13.09 -6.92
N LEU A 104 -3.56 11.92 -6.86
CA LEU A 104 -3.12 10.72 -6.14
C LEU A 104 -2.94 9.56 -7.13
N CYS A 105 -1.74 8.97 -7.14
CA CYS A 105 -1.48 7.73 -7.86
C CYS A 105 -1.45 6.56 -6.90
N LYS A 106 -1.64 5.36 -7.44
CA LYS A 106 -1.33 4.12 -6.75
C LYS A 106 -0.52 3.20 -7.64
N SER A 107 0.11 2.19 -7.06
CA SER A 107 0.73 1.07 -7.76
C SER A 107 0.17 -0.23 -7.20
N GLY A 108 -0.27 -1.15 -8.05
CA GLY A 108 -0.84 -2.43 -7.61
C GLY A 108 -0.66 -3.54 -8.62
N GLN A 109 -0.84 -4.78 -8.18
CA GLN A 109 -0.58 -6.00 -8.93
C GLN A 109 -1.46 -6.13 -10.19
N LYS A 110 -2.64 -5.51 -10.23
CA LYS A 110 -3.65 -5.77 -11.25
C LYS A 110 -3.86 -4.62 -12.21
N SER A 111 -4.05 -3.40 -11.70
CA SER A 111 -4.14 -2.23 -12.59
C SER A 111 -2.85 -1.42 -12.70
N HIS A 112 -1.74 -1.91 -12.13
CA HIS A 112 -0.43 -1.27 -12.17
C HIS A 112 -0.50 0.17 -11.63
N VAL A 113 0.22 1.11 -12.26
CA VAL A 113 0.15 2.52 -11.88
C VAL A 113 -1.05 3.20 -12.52
N THR A 114 -1.93 3.73 -11.68
CA THR A 114 -3.07 4.54 -12.08
C THR A 114 -3.15 5.77 -11.18
N CYS A 115 -3.73 6.85 -11.71
CA CYS A 115 -3.87 8.08 -10.97
C CYS A 115 -5.28 8.67 -11.11
N GLY A 116 -5.64 9.46 -10.10
CA GLY A 116 -6.89 10.20 -10.02
C GLY A 116 -6.73 11.39 -9.09
N TYR A 117 -7.85 11.88 -8.56
CA TYR A 117 -7.87 13.03 -7.68
C TYR A 117 -8.62 12.73 -6.39
N VAL A 118 -8.11 13.27 -5.28
CA VAL A 118 -8.74 13.17 -3.97
C VAL A 118 -10.13 13.83 -4.00
N LYS A 119 -11.15 13.04 -3.68
CA LYS A 119 -12.56 13.45 -3.59
C LYS A 119 -13.04 13.55 -2.14
N GLY A 120 -12.41 12.84 -1.21
CA GLY A 120 -12.81 12.75 0.19
C GLY A 120 -11.63 12.58 1.12
N LEU A 121 -11.72 13.21 2.29
CA LEU A 121 -10.83 13.02 3.42
C LEU A 121 -11.66 12.64 4.65
N ASN A 122 -11.08 11.86 5.56
CA ASN A 122 -11.77 11.34 6.76
C ASN A 122 -13.07 10.60 6.43
N ALA A 123 -13.09 9.89 5.29
CA ALA A 123 -14.24 9.14 4.87
C ALA A 123 -14.47 7.93 5.78
N VAL A 124 -15.74 7.55 5.90
CA VAL A 124 -16.19 6.36 6.61
C VAL A 124 -16.74 5.37 5.59
N SER A 125 -16.30 4.13 5.67
CA SER A 125 -16.83 3.03 4.87
C SER A 125 -17.45 1.98 5.76
N VAL A 126 -18.66 1.56 5.44
CA VAL A 126 -19.40 0.52 6.14
C VAL A 126 -19.58 -0.66 5.18
N LEU A 127 -18.94 -1.77 5.49
CA LEU A 127 -19.07 -3.00 4.72
C LEU A 127 -20.41 -3.67 5.02
N ALA A 128 -20.89 -4.53 4.11
CA ALA A 128 -22.11 -5.33 4.31
C ALA A 128 -22.02 -6.25 5.55
N THR A 129 -20.80 -6.58 5.99
CA THR A 129 -20.52 -7.33 7.22
C THR A 129 -20.73 -6.51 8.50
N GLY A 130 -21.00 -5.21 8.39
CA GLY A 130 -21.07 -4.26 9.50
C GLY A 130 -19.71 -3.72 9.96
N ARG A 131 -18.59 -4.16 9.34
CA ARG A 131 -17.26 -3.61 9.65
C ARG A 131 -17.17 -2.16 9.17
N ILE A 132 -16.62 -1.31 10.04
CA ILE A 132 -16.50 0.13 9.79
C ILE A 132 -15.02 0.49 9.69
N TYR A 133 -14.66 1.15 8.59
CA TYR A 133 -13.37 1.78 8.40
C TYR A 133 -13.53 3.30 8.47
N THR A 134 -12.65 3.95 9.21
CA THR A 134 -12.64 5.40 9.37
C THR A 134 -11.31 5.99 8.91
N ASP A 135 -11.24 7.31 8.86
CA ASP A 135 -10.02 8.05 8.55
C ASP A 135 -9.49 7.74 7.14
N LEU A 136 -10.38 7.37 6.21
CA LEU A 136 -10.02 7.00 4.84
C LEU A 136 -9.87 8.23 3.94
N ILE A 137 -8.95 8.13 2.99
CA ILE A 137 -8.92 9.00 1.82
C ILE A 137 -9.76 8.33 0.73
N VAL A 138 -10.54 9.11 -0.02
CA VAL A 138 -11.24 8.64 -1.20
C VAL A 138 -10.72 9.41 -2.40
N ALA A 139 -10.34 8.70 -3.46
CA ALA A 139 -9.99 9.29 -4.74
C ALA A 139 -10.70 8.58 -5.89
N SER A 140 -10.87 9.28 -7.00
CA SER A 140 -11.40 8.70 -8.24
C SER A 140 -10.71 9.30 -9.45
N LYS A 141 -10.73 8.58 -10.57
CA LYS A 141 -10.49 9.12 -11.90
C LYS A 141 -11.86 9.43 -12.48
N GLU A 142 -12.04 10.59 -13.12
CA GLU A 142 -13.34 11.18 -13.52
C GLU A 142 -14.56 10.25 -13.58
N PHE A 143 -14.50 9.15 -14.35
CA PHE A 143 -15.59 8.17 -14.49
C PHE A 143 -15.19 6.71 -14.20
N PHE A 144 -14.02 6.44 -13.60
CA PHE A 144 -13.53 5.08 -13.34
C PHE A 144 -12.72 4.98 -12.03
N GLN A 145 -12.78 3.81 -11.38
CA GLN A 145 -11.93 3.51 -10.23
C GLN A 145 -10.44 3.52 -10.59
N THR A 146 -9.61 3.93 -9.64
CA THR A 146 -8.14 3.87 -9.79
C THR A 146 -7.61 2.45 -9.52
N ALA A 147 -8.24 1.69 -8.64
CA ALA A 147 -7.84 0.33 -8.29
C ALA A 147 -8.89 -0.71 -8.67
N CYS A 148 -8.49 -1.97 -8.80
CA CYS A 148 -9.39 -3.11 -8.95
C CYS A 148 -9.01 -4.25 -7.99
N GLN A 149 -9.79 -5.33 -7.99
CA GLN A 149 -9.54 -6.49 -7.13
C GLN A 149 -8.12 -7.04 -7.33
N GLY A 150 -7.33 -7.08 -6.26
CA GLY A 150 -5.92 -7.50 -6.25
C GLY A 150 -4.93 -6.36 -6.02
N ASP A 151 -5.36 -5.10 -6.16
CA ASP A 151 -4.55 -3.92 -5.86
C ASP A 151 -4.51 -3.56 -4.37
N SER A 152 -5.38 -4.17 -3.56
CA SER A 152 -5.42 -3.97 -2.11
C SER A 152 -4.04 -4.11 -1.48
N GLY A 153 -3.69 -3.18 -0.60
CA GLY A 153 -2.39 -3.05 0.04
C GLY A 153 -1.37 -2.26 -0.75
N GLY A 154 -1.55 -2.04 -2.05
CA GLY A 154 -0.58 -1.35 -2.90
C GLY A 154 -0.37 0.12 -2.51
N PRO A 155 0.84 0.69 -2.68
CA PRO A 155 1.14 2.03 -2.24
C PRO A 155 0.36 3.07 -3.03
N ALA A 156 -0.01 4.15 -2.37
CA ALA A 156 -0.56 5.35 -2.97
C ALA A 156 0.33 6.55 -2.66
N PHE A 157 0.62 7.35 -3.68
CA PHE A 157 1.71 8.32 -3.68
C PHE A 157 1.43 9.52 -4.59
N PHE A 158 2.21 10.58 -4.37
CA PHE A 158 2.32 11.73 -5.26
C PHE A 158 3.69 11.75 -5.91
N TYR A 159 3.74 12.09 -7.20
CA TYR A 159 5.01 12.42 -7.84
C TYR A 159 5.61 13.68 -7.23
N LEU A 160 6.93 13.66 -7.06
CA LEU A 160 7.74 14.82 -6.76
C LEU A 160 8.25 15.43 -8.08
N GLN A 161 9.24 16.32 -8.00
CA GLN A 161 9.58 17.23 -9.10
C GLN A 161 10.06 16.55 -10.38
N ASN A 162 10.63 15.35 -10.32
CA ASN A 162 11.33 14.71 -11.44
C ASN A 162 10.66 13.43 -11.98
N LEU A 163 9.42 13.12 -11.57
CA LEU A 163 8.64 11.92 -11.94
C LEU A 163 9.27 10.55 -11.59
N SER A 164 10.57 10.49 -11.26
CA SER A 164 11.27 9.30 -10.77
C SER A 164 11.20 9.16 -9.24
N THR A 165 10.82 10.22 -8.54
CA THR A 165 10.73 10.25 -7.07
C THR A 165 9.31 10.56 -6.63
N VAL A 166 8.93 10.00 -5.47
CA VAL A 166 7.57 10.05 -4.95
C VAL A 166 7.53 10.28 -3.45
N SER A 167 6.45 10.93 -3.02
CA SER A 167 6.04 10.96 -1.62
C SER A 167 5.00 9.87 -1.41
N LEU A 168 5.26 8.91 -0.53
CA LEU A 168 4.27 7.91 -0.12
C LEU A 168 3.22 8.57 0.78
N ASN A 169 1.93 8.28 0.53
CA ASN A 169 0.84 8.96 1.24
C ASN A 169 -0.15 8.01 1.90
N ALA A 170 -0.35 6.81 1.34
CA ALA A 170 -1.33 5.85 1.82
C ALA A 170 -1.08 4.44 1.25
N ILE A 171 -1.92 3.47 1.63
CA ILE A 171 -2.09 2.19 0.92
C ILE A 171 -3.52 2.04 0.41
N THR A 172 -3.69 1.31 -0.68
CA THR A 172 -4.99 1.01 -1.29
C THR A 172 -5.77 0.03 -0.41
N ILE A 173 -7.03 0.32 -0.09
CA ILE A 173 -7.86 -0.57 0.74
C ILE A 173 -8.94 -1.25 -0.09
N GLN A 174 -9.80 -0.46 -0.73
CA GLN A 174 -10.89 -1.01 -1.50
C GLN A 174 -11.19 -0.13 -2.71
N ALA A 175 -11.85 -0.72 -3.70
CA ALA A 175 -12.47 0.01 -4.79
C ALA A 175 -13.97 -0.30 -4.80
N TRP A 176 -14.79 0.73 -5.02
CA TRP A 176 -16.23 0.63 -5.10
C TRP A 176 -16.75 1.65 -6.13
N GLU A 177 -17.41 1.14 -7.17
CA GLU A 177 -17.89 1.94 -8.31
C GLU A 177 -16.76 2.80 -8.92
N GLU A 178 -16.89 4.13 -8.97
CA GLU A 178 -15.82 5.03 -9.41
C GLU A 178 -14.78 5.38 -8.33
N PHE A 179 -15.00 4.97 -7.09
CA PHE A 179 -14.17 5.39 -5.95
C PHE A 179 -13.14 4.34 -5.56
N THR A 180 -11.98 4.81 -5.12
CA THR A 180 -10.98 4.00 -4.43
C THR A 180 -10.72 4.62 -3.08
N SER A 181 -10.74 3.80 -2.03
CA SER A 181 -10.38 4.24 -0.69
C SER A 181 -8.96 3.81 -0.33
N PHE A 182 -8.31 4.66 0.46
CA PHE A 182 -6.93 4.51 0.88
C PHE A 182 -6.82 4.75 2.38
N LEU A 183 -5.95 3.99 3.05
CA LEU A 183 -5.62 4.20 4.44
C LEU A 183 -4.37 5.10 4.54
N PRO A 184 -4.45 6.27 5.20
CA PRO A 184 -3.35 7.22 5.28
C PRO A 184 -2.08 6.63 5.92
N LEU A 185 -0.92 7.01 5.38
CA LEU A 185 0.38 6.58 5.86
C LEU A 185 0.59 6.89 7.34
N HIS A 186 0.25 8.10 7.79
CA HIS A 186 0.46 8.48 9.20
C HIS A 186 -0.33 7.59 10.18
N THR A 187 -1.53 7.14 9.78
CA THR A 187 -2.33 6.19 10.58
C THR A 187 -1.61 4.87 10.71
N ILE A 188 -1.04 4.35 9.62
CA ILE A 188 -0.29 3.10 9.61
C ILE A 188 0.96 3.20 10.48
N LEU A 189 1.78 4.24 10.29
CA LEU A 189 3.01 4.43 11.06
C LEU A 189 2.73 4.57 12.56
N SER A 190 1.73 5.40 12.92
CA SER A 190 1.35 5.63 14.32
C SER A 190 0.74 4.40 14.98
N LYS A 191 -0.19 3.70 14.31
CA LYS A 191 -0.90 2.55 14.89
C LYS A 191 -0.11 1.25 14.80
N GLY A 192 0.78 1.13 13.82
CA GLY A 192 1.68 0.00 13.66
C GLY A 192 2.93 0.08 14.53
N GLY A 193 3.28 1.26 15.06
CA GLY A 193 4.55 1.43 15.78
C GLY A 193 5.74 1.22 14.86
N VAL A 194 5.66 1.76 13.64
CA VAL A 194 6.66 1.57 12.59
C VAL A 194 7.06 2.88 11.94
N GLU A 195 8.24 2.88 11.33
CA GLU A 195 8.79 3.99 10.55
C GLU A 195 8.92 3.60 9.08
N LEU A 196 8.71 4.57 8.18
CA LEU A 196 8.87 4.36 6.75
C LEU A 196 10.34 4.16 6.38
N VAL A 197 10.64 3.09 5.65
CA VAL A 197 11.92 2.96 4.94
C VAL A 197 11.88 3.85 3.69
N ARG A 198 12.85 4.75 3.56
CA ARG A 198 12.92 5.76 2.50
C ARG A 198 14.36 6.00 2.04
N SER A 199 14.52 6.52 0.82
CA SER A 199 15.82 6.95 0.32
C SER A 199 16.36 8.09 1.18
N ARG A 200 17.67 8.09 1.39
CA ARG A 200 18.38 9.20 2.04
C ARG A 200 18.52 10.38 1.09
#